data_AF-A0A945EUI1-F1
#
_entry.id   AF-A0A945EUI1-F1
#
_cell.length_a   1.000
_cell.length_b   1.000
_cell.length_c   1.000
_cell.angle_alpha   90.00
_cell.angle_beta   90.00
_cell.angle_gamma   90.00
#
_symmetry.space_group_name_H-M   'P 1'
#
loop_
_entity.id
_entity.type
_entity.pdbx_description
1 polymer ?
#
loop_
_entity_poly.entity_id
_entity_poly.type
_entity_poly.pdbx_seq_one_letter_code
_entity_poly.pdbx_strand_id
1 'polypeptide(L)'
;MIHYVQRKHLDVSKYNFCIENAVQSKVFAFSWYLDIVADHWDVLVLDDYKAVMPVPWRSKFFIKYGYPPFWILELGVFSLNEKIGIQSFLDVLYGKFRFIESRLNTRNHIEKKSPHLLTKEMQVLSLHSDHDAILNTYRKDRRKDLGRANTSGLKAKWGDAPEQLITLFKNNVGQRTPNIKKADYQVLEQIMNICLVKKIGE
;
A
#
# COMPACT_ATOMS: atom_id res chain seq x y z
N MET A 1 10.09 -13.76 -19.35
CA MET A 1 10.74 -12.46 -19.64
C MET A 1 9.93 -11.34 -18.99
N ILE A 2 10.61 -10.29 -18.51
CA ILE A 2 9.94 -9.13 -17.89
C ILE A 2 9.77 -8.02 -18.93
N HIS A 3 8.55 -7.51 -19.05
CA HIS A 3 8.17 -6.47 -19.98
C HIS A 3 7.69 -5.22 -19.26
N TYR A 4 8.05 -4.04 -19.79
CA TYR A 4 7.48 -2.78 -19.33
C TYR A 4 6.18 -2.50 -20.10
N VAL A 5 5.07 -2.42 -19.39
CA VAL A 5 3.74 -2.18 -19.95
C VAL A 5 3.22 -0.84 -19.45
N GLN A 6 2.84 0.03 -20.37
CA GLN A 6 2.22 1.30 -20.02
C GLN A 6 0.81 1.08 -19.50
N ARG A 7 0.33 1.88 -18.53
CA ARG A 7 -1.02 1.72 -17.94
C ARG A 7 -2.15 1.63 -18.97
N LYS A 8 -2.06 2.37 -20.07
CA LYS A 8 -3.05 2.34 -21.18
C LYS A 8 -3.09 1.01 -21.96
N HIS A 9 -2.05 0.20 -21.87
CA HIS A 9 -1.91 -1.10 -22.54
C HIS A 9 -2.00 -2.27 -21.54
N LEU A 10 -2.29 -1.98 -20.29
CA LEU A 10 -2.40 -2.97 -19.23
C LEU A 10 -3.67 -3.80 -19.40
N ASP A 11 -3.55 -5.13 -19.37
CA ASP A 11 -4.69 -6.01 -19.13
C ASP A 11 -5.04 -5.93 -17.65
N VAL A 12 -6.04 -5.10 -17.33
CA VAL A 12 -6.43 -4.80 -15.95
C VAL A 12 -6.95 -6.04 -15.23
N SER A 13 -7.63 -6.95 -15.94
CA SER A 13 -8.18 -8.17 -15.35
C SER A 13 -7.07 -9.12 -14.94
N LYS A 14 -6.11 -9.39 -15.83
CA LYS A 14 -4.95 -10.24 -15.49
C LYS A 14 -4.07 -9.63 -14.42
N TYR A 15 -3.85 -8.31 -14.48
CA TYR A 15 -3.10 -7.58 -13.47
C TYR A 15 -3.75 -7.71 -12.08
N ASN A 16 -5.04 -7.39 -11.95
CA ASN A 16 -5.74 -7.47 -10.68
C ASN A 16 -5.83 -8.92 -10.17
N PHE A 17 -6.01 -9.90 -11.06
CA PHE A 17 -5.93 -11.32 -10.69
C PHE A 17 -4.57 -11.67 -10.08
N CYS A 18 -3.47 -11.21 -10.68
CA CYS A 18 -2.13 -11.39 -10.13
C CYS A 18 -1.98 -10.72 -8.76
N ILE A 19 -2.47 -9.49 -8.58
CA ILE A 19 -2.40 -8.80 -7.28
C ILE A 19 -3.20 -9.54 -6.22
N GLU A 20 -4.44 -9.89 -6.51
CA GLU A 20 -5.35 -10.57 -5.59
C GLU A 20 -4.78 -11.90 -5.09
N ASN A 21 -4.19 -12.68 -6.00
CA ASN A 21 -3.64 -14.00 -5.70
C ASN A 21 -2.13 -13.98 -5.39
N ALA A 22 -1.53 -12.79 -5.30
CA ALA A 22 -0.12 -12.68 -4.97
C ALA A 22 0.12 -13.06 -3.51
N VAL A 23 1.26 -13.70 -3.27
CA VAL A 23 1.73 -13.99 -1.91
C VAL A 23 1.96 -12.70 -1.09
N GLN A 24 2.28 -11.62 -1.79
CA GLN A 24 2.50 -10.28 -1.25
C GLN A 24 1.25 -9.39 -1.35
N SER A 25 0.05 -9.93 -1.59
CA SER A 25 -1.15 -9.12 -1.89
C SER A 25 -1.33 -7.93 -0.93
N LYS A 26 -1.59 -6.76 -1.52
CA LYS A 26 -1.81 -5.48 -0.81
C LYS A 26 -2.90 -4.69 -1.50
N VAL A 27 -3.78 -4.04 -0.73
CA VAL A 27 -4.83 -3.20 -1.30
C VAL A 27 -4.24 -2.05 -2.14
N PHE A 28 -3.07 -1.56 -1.73
CA PHE A 28 -2.34 -0.47 -2.39
C PHE A 28 -1.96 -0.76 -3.85
N ALA A 29 -1.83 -2.03 -4.22
CA ALA A 29 -1.31 -2.44 -5.52
C ALA A 29 -2.40 -2.66 -6.57
N PHE A 30 -3.68 -2.70 -6.18
CA PHE A 30 -4.76 -2.84 -7.16
C PHE A 30 -4.80 -1.64 -8.09
N SER A 31 -5.15 -1.91 -9.36
CA SER A 31 -5.19 -0.87 -10.39
C SER A 31 -6.07 0.32 -10.01
N TRP A 32 -7.25 0.07 -9.45
CA TRP A 32 -8.17 1.12 -9.00
C TRP A 32 -7.56 1.99 -7.90
N TYR A 33 -6.74 1.42 -7.01
CA TYR A 33 -6.08 2.17 -5.94
C TYR A 33 -5.01 3.07 -6.52
N LEU A 34 -4.16 2.51 -7.39
CA LEU A 34 -3.10 3.24 -8.08
C LEU A 34 -3.65 4.36 -8.98
N ASP A 35 -4.79 4.14 -9.63
CA ASP A 35 -5.48 5.16 -10.45
C ASP A 35 -5.95 6.37 -9.62
N ILE A 36 -6.15 6.23 -8.31
CA ILE A 36 -6.57 7.31 -7.40
C ILE A 36 -5.36 8.06 -6.84
N VAL A 37 -4.31 7.33 -6.43
CA VAL A 37 -3.22 7.90 -5.61
C VAL A 37 -2.00 8.32 -6.41
N ALA A 38 -1.81 7.78 -7.62
CA ALA A 38 -0.65 8.09 -8.45
C ALA A 38 -1.02 9.04 -9.59
N ASP A 39 -0.16 10.01 -9.87
CA ASP A 39 -0.31 10.92 -11.01
C ASP A 39 -0.23 10.12 -12.33
N HIS A 40 0.75 9.24 -12.39
CA HIS A 40 0.92 8.24 -13.43
C HIS A 40 1.52 6.99 -12.80
N TRP A 41 1.21 5.84 -13.38
CA TRP A 41 1.90 4.59 -13.06
C TRP A 41 1.98 3.74 -14.31
N ASP A 42 2.99 2.89 -14.39
CA ASP A 42 3.15 1.83 -15.38
C ASP A 42 3.49 0.54 -14.63
N VAL A 43 3.70 -0.58 -15.32
CA VAL A 43 3.96 -1.87 -14.66
C VAL A 43 5.05 -2.67 -15.36
N LEU A 44 5.86 -3.38 -14.58
CA LEU A 44 6.69 -4.47 -15.09
C LEU A 44 5.92 -5.77 -14.95
N VAL A 45 5.80 -6.54 -16.04
CA VAL A 45 5.03 -7.80 -16.09
C VAL A 45 5.96 -8.94 -16.45
N LEU A 46 5.99 -9.99 -15.63
CA LEU A 46 6.70 -11.24 -15.92
C LEU A 46 5.78 -12.23 -16.64
N ASP A 47 6.20 -12.65 -17.83
CA ASP A 47 5.44 -13.54 -18.72
C ASP A 47 3.98 -13.05 -18.88
N ASP A 48 3.00 -13.94 -18.86
CA ASP A 48 1.58 -13.61 -18.83
C ASP A 48 1.09 -13.37 -17.39
N TYR A 49 1.55 -12.27 -16.77
CA TYR A 49 1.13 -11.82 -15.43
C TYR A 49 1.39 -12.84 -14.30
N LYS A 50 2.46 -13.63 -14.40
CA LYS A 50 2.88 -14.52 -13.29
C LYS A 50 3.39 -13.71 -12.08
N ALA A 51 3.96 -12.55 -12.35
CA ALA A 51 4.30 -11.54 -11.36
C ALA A 51 4.25 -10.15 -12.00
N VAL A 52 3.97 -9.15 -11.17
CA VAL A 52 3.86 -7.75 -11.57
C VAL A 52 4.55 -6.84 -10.58
N MET A 53 5.09 -5.71 -11.05
CA MET A 53 5.61 -4.63 -10.21
C MET A 53 5.05 -3.29 -10.70
N PRO A 54 4.04 -2.71 -10.03
CA PRO A 54 3.58 -1.37 -10.36
C PRO A 54 4.65 -0.34 -10.03
N VAL A 55 4.78 0.66 -10.90
CA VAL A 55 5.77 1.73 -10.80
C VAL A 55 5.07 3.07 -10.99
N PRO A 56 4.65 3.73 -9.89
CA PRO A 56 4.22 5.12 -9.93
C PRO A 56 5.37 6.03 -10.37
N TRP A 57 5.10 6.96 -11.27
CA TRP A 57 6.12 7.85 -11.81
C TRP A 57 5.60 9.26 -12.06
N ARG A 58 6.54 10.21 -12.04
CA ARG A 58 6.35 11.59 -12.48
C ARG A 58 7.40 11.94 -13.50
N SER A 59 7.21 13.06 -14.20
CA SER A 59 8.23 13.59 -15.10
C SER A 59 8.48 15.06 -14.83
N LYS A 60 9.76 15.45 -14.87
CA LYS A 60 10.18 16.85 -14.79
C LYS A 60 11.25 17.07 -15.84
N PHE A 61 11.08 18.10 -16.69
CA PHE A 61 11.96 18.35 -17.85
C PHE A 61 12.18 17.08 -18.70
N PHE A 62 11.09 16.36 -19.00
CA PHE A 62 11.08 15.09 -19.75
C PHE A 62 11.83 13.90 -19.12
N ILE A 63 12.40 14.06 -17.92
CA ILE A 63 13.03 12.97 -17.18
C ILE A 63 11.97 12.27 -16.33
N LYS A 64 11.70 10.99 -16.63
CA LYS A 64 10.85 10.13 -15.80
C LYS A 64 11.59 9.66 -14.56
N TYR A 65 10.92 9.74 -13.41
CA TYR A 65 11.41 9.21 -12.14
C TYR A 65 10.29 8.51 -11.36
N GLY A 66 10.64 7.41 -10.71
CA GLY A 66 9.76 6.68 -9.80
C GLY A 66 9.65 7.41 -8.46
N TYR A 67 8.44 7.45 -7.89
CA TYR A 67 8.20 8.07 -6.59
C TYR A 67 7.20 7.24 -5.78
N PRO A 68 7.22 7.33 -4.45
CA PRO A 68 6.19 6.71 -3.61
C PRO A 68 4.98 7.65 -3.50
N PRO A 69 3.77 7.25 -3.97
CA PRO A 69 2.55 8.00 -3.71
C PRO A 69 2.27 8.15 -2.22
N PHE A 70 1.62 9.25 -1.84
CA PHE A 70 1.47 9.65 -0.44
C PHE A 70 0.71 8.62 0.41
N TRP A 71 -0.42 8.12 -0.09
CA TRP A 71 -1.30 7.19 0.63
C TRP A 71 -0.95 5.71 0.46
N ILE A 72 0.19 5.39 -0.16
CA ILE A 72 0.67 4.01 -0.22
C ILE A 72 1.67 3.78 0.91
N LEU A 73 1.64 2.61 1.57
CA LEU A 73 2.67 2.23 2.54
C LEU A 73 3.81 1.44 1.88
N GLU A 74 3.45 0.43 1.12
CA GLU A 74 4.37 -0.49 0.44
C GLU A 74 3.85 -0.88 -0.95
N LEU A 75 4.78 -1.08 -1.90
CA LEU A 75 4.58 -1.65 -3.24
C LEU A 75 5.69 -2.68 -3.50
N GLY A 76 6.09 -2.90 -4.74
CA GLY A 76 7.15 -3.81 -5.12
C GLY A 76 6.65 -4.88 -6.07
N VAL A 77 7.26 -6.04 -6.02
CA VAL A 77 6.91 -7.21 -6.82
C VAL A 77 5.83 -8.01 -6.08
N PHE A 78 4.76 -8.31 -6.82
CA PHE A 78 3.65 -9.16 -6.44
C PHE A 78 3.65 -10.37 -7.36
N SER A 79 3.60 -11.57 -6.80
CA SER A 79 3.83 -12.80 -7.54
C SER A 79 2.89 -13.91 -7.08
N LEU A 80 2.42 -14.71 -8.05
CA LEU A 80 1.68 -15.95 -7.79
C LEU A 80 2.57 -17.05 -7.16
N ASN A 81 3.89 -16.87 -7.14
CA ASN A 81 4.85 -17.84 -6.64
C ASN A 81 5.97 -17.17 -5.82
N GLU A 82 6.26 -17.70 -4.63
CA GLU A 82 7.30 -17.21 -3.72
C GLU A 82 8.72 -17.26 -4.30
N LYS A 83 8.97 -18.14 -5.26
CA LYS A 83 10.30 -18.33 -5.85
C LYS A 83 10.70 -17.22 -6.82
N ILE A 84 9.80 -16.31 -7.17
CA ILE A 84 10.10 -15.21 -8.09
C ILE A 84 10.88 -14.14 -7.33
N GLY A 85 12.19 -14.10 -7.60
CA GLY A 85 13.09 -13.10 -7.06
C GLY A 85 12.85 -11.71 -7.64
N ILE A 86 13.12 -10.68 -6.86
CA ILE A 86 12.88 -9.29 -7.23
C ILE A 86 14.01 -8.67 -8.06
N GLN A 87 15.21 -9.25 -8.06
CA GLN A 87 16.39 -8.65 -8.68
C GLN A 87 16.20 -8.41 -10.18
N SER A 88 15.59 -9.36 -10.90
CA SER A 88 15.31 -9.24 -12.33
C SER A 88 14.34 -8.10 -12.66
N PHE A 89 13.39 -7.80 -11.77
CA PHE A 89 12.52 -6.62 -11.89
C PHE A 89 13.32 -5.34 -11.70
N LEU A 90 14.18 -5.29 -10.67
CA LEU A 90 15.03 -4.13 -10.39
C LEU A 90 15.97 -3.83 -11.56
N ASP A 91 16.55 -4.85 -12.20
CA ASP A 91 17.46 -4.66 -13.34
C ASP A 91 16.74 -4.00 -14.53
N VAL A 92 15.52 -4.44 -14.85
CA VAL A 92 14.68 -3.80 -15.87
C VAL A 92 14.30 -2.39 -15.45
N LEU A 93 13.97 -2.20 -14.18
CA LEU A 93 13.55 -0.94 -13.61
C LEU A 93 14.66 0.12 -13.69
N TYR A 94 15.90 -0.24 -13.34
CA TYR A 94 17.08 0.63 -13.42
C TYR A 94 17.40 1.04 -14.86
N GLY A 95 17.12 0.18 -15.84
CA GLY A 95 17.26 0.52 -17.26
C GLY A 95 16.20 1.50 -17.78
N LYS A 96 15.09 1.71 -17.06
CA LYS A 96 13.96 2.54 -17.53
C LYS A 96 13.85 3.90 -16.87
N PHE A 97 14.31 4.05 -15.63
CA PHE A 97 14.17 5.31 -14.88
C PHE A 97 15.53 5.83 -14.45
N ARG A 98 15.72 7.14 -14.52
CA ARG A 98 16.97 7.79 -14.08
C ARG A 98 17.07 7.91 -12.56
N PHE A 99 15.93 7.91 -11.88
CA PHE A 99 15.83 7.96 -10.42
C PHE A 99 14.55 7.24 -9.99
N ILE A 100 14.64 6.47 -8.91
CA ILE A 100 13.50 5.81 -8.29
C ILE A 100 13.64 5.89 -6.78
N GLU A 101 12.57 6.33 -6.14
CA GLU A 101 12.33 6.09 -4.74
C GLU A 101 11.11 5.16 -4.62
N SER A 102 11.26 4.06 -3.89
CA SER A 102 10.20 3.08 -3.70
C SER A 102 10.29 2.44 -2.31
N ARG A 103 9.12 2.10 -1.76
CA ARG A 103 8.98 1.35 -0.51
C ARG A 103 8.56 -0.07 -0.86
N LEU A 104 9.50 -0.99 -0.80
CA LEU A 104 9.26 -2.40 -1.11
C LEU A 104 8.47 -3.06 0.01
N ASN A 105 7.60 -4.00 -0.36
CA ASN A 105 6.80 -4.74 0.59
C ASN A 105 7.66 -5.68 1.42
N THR A 106 7.15 -6.04 2.59
CA THR A 106 7.88 -6.83 3.60
C THR A 106 8.42 -8.18 3.11
N ARG A 107 7.89 -8.74 2.01
CA ARG A 107 8.36 -10.00 1.41
C ARG A 107 9.33 -9.79 0.24
N ASN A 108 9.65 -8.55 -0.12
CA ASN A 108 10.60 -8.21 -1.17
C ASN A 108 11.98 -7.95 -0.57
N HIS A 109 12.81 -8.99 -0.50
CA HIS A 109 14.16 -8.91 0.07
C HIS A 109 15.22 -8.65 -1.00
N ILE A 110 16.07 -7.64 -0.78
CA ILE A 110 17.25 -7.37 -1.60
C ILE A 110 18.46 -7.92 -0.85
N GLU A 111 19.15 -8.90 -1.43
CA GLU A 111 20.37 -9.49 -0.84
C GLU A 111 21.58 -8.55 -0.93
N LYS A 112 21.71 -7.82 -2.05
CA LYS A 112 22.86 -6.95 -2.30
C LYS A 112 22.72 -5.66 -1.52
N LYS A 113 23.62 -5.46 -0.55
CA LYS A 113 23.71 -4.21 0.21
C LYS A 113 24.00 -3.02 -0.73
N SER A 114 23.30 -1.93 -0.48
CA SER A 114 23.46 -0.65 -1.18
C SER A 114 23.35 0.48 -0.15
N PRO A 115 24.11 1.58 -0.27
CA PRO A 115 23.94 2.74 0.60
C PRO A 115 22.55 3.40 0.48
N HIS A 116 21.81 3.09 -0.60
CA HIS A 116 20.46 3.58 -0.83
C HIS A 116 19.37 2.59 -0.38
N LEU A 117 19.75 1.41 0.09
CA LEU A 117 18.83 0.42 0.65
C LEU A 117 18.65 0.69 2.14
N LEU A 118 17.46 1.15 2.53
CA LEU A 118 17.12 1.45 3.92
C LEU A 118 16.13 0.41 4.45
N THR A 119 16.52 -0.32 5.48
CA THR A 119 15.60 -1.20 6.22
C THR A 119 14.66 -0.34 7.06
N LYS A 120 13.37 -0.63 6.98
CA LYS A 120 12.31 -0.02 7.79
C LYS A 120 11.55 -1.12 8.52
N GLU A 121 10.93 -0.75 9.63
CA GLU A 121 10.11 -1.66 10.43
C GLU A 121 8.65 -1.23 10.36
N MET A 122 7.76 -2.21 10.39
CA MET A 122 6.32 -2.00 10.54
C MET A 122 5.76 -2.94 11.58
N GLN A 123 4.71 -2.51 12.26
CA GLN A 123 4.00 -3.33 13.23
C GLN A 123 2.88 -4.09 12.53
N VAL A 124 2.83 -5.40 12.75
CA VAL A 124 1.81 -6.28 12.18
C VAL A 124 1.15 -7.05 13.32
N LEU A 125 -0.18 -7.09 13.32
CA LEU A 125 -0.97 -7.90 14.23
C LEU A 125 -1.72 -8.96 13.40
N SER A 126 -1.42 -10.23 13.63
CA SER A 126 -2.14 -11.33 13.00
C SER A 126 -3.56 -11.44 13.59
N LEU A 127 -4.56 -11.49 12.72
CA LEU A 127 -5.97 -11.69 13.08
C LEU A 127 -6.46 -13.12 12.81
N HIS A 128 -5.53 -14.08 12.64
CA HIS A 128 -5.88 -15.49 12.38
C HIS A 128 -6.44 -16.21 13.61
N SER A 129 -6.11 -15.75 14.82
CA SER A 129 -6.63 -16.28 16.07
C SER A 129 -7.93 -15.57 16.46
N ASP A 130 -8.71 -16.18 17.35
CA ASP A 130 -9.90 -15.53 17.89
C ASP A 130 -9.56 -14.27 18.71
N HIS A 131 -10.59 -13.46 18.95
CA HIS A 131 -10.48 -12.19 19.66
C HIS A 131 -9.84 -12.34 21.05
N ASP A 132 -10.22 -13.37 21.81
CA ASP A 132 -9.78 -13.51 23.20
C ASP A 132 -8.32 -13.97 23.27
N ALA A 133 -7.91 -14.85 22.36
CA ALA A 133 -6.52 -15.23 22.16
C ALA A 133 -5.65 -14.00 21.84
N ILE A 134 -6.10 -13.13 20.92
CA ILE A 134 -5.40 -11.88 20.57
C ILE A 134 -5.34 -10.95 21.79
N LEU A 135 -6.46 -10.72 22.45
CA LEU A 135 -6.57 -9.84 23.63
C LEU A 135 -5.63 -10.29 24.76
N ASN A 136 -5.44 -11.59 24.95
CA ASN A 136 -4.54 -12.13 25.97
C ASN A 136 -3.06 -11.85 25.70
N THR A 137 -2.68 -11.59 24.44
CA THR A 137 -1.31 -11.16 24.09
C THR A 137 -1.06 -9.68 24.37
N TYR A 138 -2.10 -8.89 24.70
CA TYR A 138 -1.95 -7.46 24.91
C TYR A 138 -1.18 -7.17 26.20
N ARG A 139 -0.34 -6.13 26.14
CA ARG A 139 0.31 -5.55 27.32
C ARG A 139 -0.74 -5.16 28.37
N LYS A 140 -0.36 -5.26 29.64
CA LYS A 140 -1.26 -5.04 30.80
C LYS A 140 -1.90 -3.65 30.79
N ASP A 141 -1.17 -2.63 30.35
CA ASP A 141 -1.66 -1.25 30.23
C ASP A 141 -2.74 -1.13 29.13
N ARG A 142 -2.56 -1.78 27.97
CA ARG A 142 -3.57 -1.80 26.89
C ARG A 142 -4.87 -2.47 27.35
N ARG A 143 -4.78 -3.58 28.09
CA ARG A 143 -5.96 -4.25 28.70
C ARG A 143 -6.69 -3.35 29.70
N LYS A 144 -5.94 -2.56 30.49
CA LYS A 144 -6.52 -1.58 31.41
C LYS A 144 -7.25 -0.45 30.67
N ASP A 145 -6.69 0.04 29.57
CA ASP A 145 -7.33 1.07 28.74
C ASP A 145 -8.64 0.57 28.11
N LEU A 146 -8.70 -0.70 27.68
CA LEU A 146 -9.95 -1.32 27.21
C LEU A 146 -11.01 -1.41 28.33
N GLY A 147 -10.59 -1.77 29.56
CA GLY A 147 -11.48 -1.76 30.72
C GLY A 147 -12.07 -0.37 31.00
N ARG A 148 -11.25 0.68 30.92
CA ARG A 148 -11.70 2.08 31.08
C ARG A 148 -12.70 2.49 30.00
N ALA A 149 -12.47 2.09 28.74
CA ALA A 149 -13.38 2.35 27.64
C ALA A 149 -14.78 1.75 27.89
N ASN A 150 -14.82 0.52 28.40
CA ASN A 150 -16.07 -0.16 28.78
C ASN A 150 -16.78 0.55 29.93
N THR A 151 -16.06 0.90 31.01
CA THR A 151 -16.64 1.65 32.14
C THR A 151 -17.18 3.02 31.71
N SER A 152 -16.55 3.64 30.71
CA SER A 152 -16.97 4.93 30.16
C SER A 152 -18.13 4.81 29.16
N GLY A 153 -18.62 3.59 28.89
CA GLY A 153 -19.73 3.35 27.97
C GLY A 153 -19.39 3.66 26.50
N LEU A 154 -18.12 3.63 26.11
CA LEU A 154 -17.73 3.84 24.72
C LEU A 154 -18.28 2.71 23.84
N LYS A 155 -18.88 3.07 22.71
CA LYS A 155 -19.44 2.13 21.74
C LYS A 155 -18.77 2.32 20.39
N ALA A 156 -18.38 1.21 19.76
CA ALA A 156 -17.93 1.24 18.37
C ALA A 156 -19.14 1.50 17.45
N LYS A 157 -19.02 2.50 16.58
CA LYS A 157 -19.99 2.80 15.54
C LYS A 157 -19.38 2.45 14.19
N TRP A 158 -20.01 1.51 13.48
CA TRP A 158 -19.57 1.05 12.17
C TRP A 158 -20.46 1.65 11.07
N GLY A 159 -19.91 1.77 9.87
CA GLY A 159 -20.66 2.23 8.69
C GLY A 159 -20.96 3.73 8.65
N ASP A 160 -20.17 4.55 9.35
CA ASP A 160 -20.26 6.00 9.23
C ASP A 160 -19.63 6.50 7.91
N ALA A 161 -19.96 7.72 7.53
CA ALA A 161 -19.43 8.33 6.31
C ALA A 161 -17.92 8.64 6.46
N PRO A 162 -17.08 8.41 5.43
CA PRO A 162 -15.64 8.67 5.47
C PRO A 162 -15.23 10.05 6.02
N GLU A 163 -16.04 11.06 5.72
CA GLU A 163 -15.86 12.46 6.11
C GLU A 163 -15.81 12.64 7.63
N GLN A 164 -16.51 11.80 8.39
CA GLN A 164 -16.49 11.83 9.86
C GLN A 164 -15.11 11.44 10.38
N LEU A 165 -14.54 10.35 9.87
CA LEU A 165 -13.19 9.92 10.25
C LEU A 165 -12.13 10.92 9.78
N ILE A 166 -12.26 11.45 8.56
CA ILE A 166 -11.35 12.47 8.03
C ILE A 166 -11.41 13.74 8.88
N THR A 167 -12.59 14.17 9.30
CA THR A 167 -12.76 15.34 10.18
C THR A 167 -12.15 15.08 11.55
N LEU A 168 -12.40 13.90 12.14
CA LEU A 168 -11.77 13.50 13.40
C LEU A 168 -10.24 13.50 13.29
N PHE A 169 -9.69 12.97 12.20
CA PHE A 169 -8.26 12.97 11.93
C PHE A 169 -7.71 14.40 11.82
N LYS A 170 -8.34 15.26 10.99
CA LYS A 170 -7.93 16.66 10.78
C LYS A 170 -7.89 17.45 12.09
N ASN A 171 -8.89 17.27 12.95
CA ASN A 171 -9.00 18.00 14.21
C ASN A 171 -8.03 17.49 15.29
N ASN A 172 -7.38 16.35 15.07
CA ASN A 172 -6.46 15.74 16.03
C ASN A 172 -5.06 15.55 15.42
N VAL A 173 -4.80 14.39 14.81
CA VAL A 173 -3.49 14.02 14.25
C VAL A 173 -3.08 14.95 13.10
N GLY A 174 -4.04 15.41 12.30
CA GLY A 174 -3.86 16.37 11.21
C GLY A 174 -3.14 17.65 11.64
N GLN A 175 -3.43 18.15 12.85
CA GLN A 175 -2.78 19.35 13.40
C GLN A 175 -1.27 19.19 13.60
N ARG A 176 -0.78 17.96 13.69
CA ARG A 176 0.65 17.62 13.88
C ARG A 176 1.33 17.17 12.59
N THR A 177 0.63 17.18 11.46
CA THR A 177 1.11 16.68 10.16
C THR A 177 0.99 17.77 9.09
N PRO A 178 1.83 18.84 9.16
CA PRO A 178 1.65 20.05 8.36
C PRO A 178 1.80 19.84 6.84
N ASN A 179 2.32 18.70 6.42
CA ASN A 179 2.55 18.38 5.01
C ASN A 179 1.32 17.82 4.29
N ILE A 180 0.23 17.49 5.01
CA ILE A 180 -1.00 16.97 4.41
C ILE A 180 -1.82 18.15 3.88
N LYS A 181 -2.06 18.18 2.57
CA LYS A 181 -2.80 19.24 1.90
C LYS A 181 -4.27 18.86 1.76
N LYS A 182 -5.11 19.84 1.41
CA LYS A 182 -6.53 19.63 1.11
C LYS A 182 -6.76 18.54 0.06
N ALA A 183 -5.93 18.52 -1.00
CA ALA A 183 -6.01 17.51 -2.06
C ALA A 183 -5.74 16.09 -1.54
N ASP A 184 -4.80 15.91 -0.62
CA ASP A 184 -4.50 14.60 -0.04
C ASP A 184 -5.70 14.05 0.72
N TYR A 185 -6.45 14.90 1.42
CA TYR A 185 -7.69 14.47 2.09
C TYR A 185 -8.80 14.07 1.11
N GLN A 186 -8.89 14.72 -0.05
CA GLN A 186 -9.86 14.34 -1.09
C GLN A 186 -9.52 12.98 -1.70
N VAL A 187 -8.23 12.72 -1.93
CA VAL A 187 -7.75 11.40 -2.37
C VAL A 187 -8.09 10.33 -1.31
N LEU A 188 -7.86 10.62 -0.03
CA LEU A 188 -8.22 9.71 1.07
C LEU A 188 -9.73 9.39 1.10
N GLU A 189 -10.57 10.41 0.96
CA GLU A 189 -12.02 10.26 0.89
C GLU A 189 -12.47 9.38 -0.28
N GLN A 190 -11.88 9.55 -1.46
CA GLN A 190 -12.14 8.71 -2.64
C GLN A 190 -11.76 7.24 -2.39
N ILE A 191 -10.58 6.99 -1.81
CA ILE A 191 -10.15 5.63 -1.43
C ILE A 191 -11.16 5.01 -0.48
N MET A 192 -11.51 5.72 0.59
CA MET A 192 -12.43 5.20 1.62
C MET A 192 -13.80 4.86 1.03
N ASN A 193 -14.35 5.72 0.18
CA ASN A 193 -15.63 5.46 -0.50
C ASN A 193 -15.57 4.20 -1.37
N ILE A 194 -14.49 4.02 -2.15
CA ILE A 194 -14.33 2.83 -2.99
C ILE A 194 -14.12 1.57 -2.14
N CYS A 195 -13.38 1.65 -1.04
CA CYS A 195 -13.22 0.56 -0.08
C CYS A 195 -14.58 0.10 0.48
N LEU A 196 -15.45 1.05 0.85
CA LEU A 196 -16.80 0.74 1.34
C LEU A 196 -17.66 0.05 0.27
N VAL A 197 -17.65 0.54 -0.96
CA VAL A 197 -18.41 -0.06 -2.08
C VAL A 197 -17.90 -1.47 -2.40
N LYS A 198 -16.58 -1.66 -2.41
CA LYS A 198 -15.94 -2.95 -2.71
C LYS A 198 -15.92 -3.90 -1.51
N LYS A 199 -16.26 -3.42 -0.31
CA LYS A 199 -16.11 -4.14 0.97
C LYS A 199 -14.69 -4.69 1.15
N ILE A 200 -13.69 -3.90 0.79
CA ILE A 200 -12.28 -4.25 0.89
C ILE A 200 -11.59 -3.32 1.89
N GLY A 201 -10.65 -3.89 2.63
CA GLY A 201 -9.76 -3.22 3.56
C GLY A 201 -8.56 -4.12 3.81
N GLU A 202 -7.49 -3.55 4.32
CA GLU A 202 -6.31 -4.29 4.78
C GLU A 202 -6.22 -4.24 6.31
#